data_AF-A0A950CEL5-F1
#
_entry.id   AF-A0A950CEL5-F1
#
_cell.length_a   1.000
_cell.length_b   1.000
_cell.length_c   1.000
_cell.angle_alpha   90.00
_cell.angle_beta   90.00
_cell.angle_gamma   90.00
#
_symmetry.space_group_name_H-M   'P 1'
#
loop_
_entity.id
_entity.type
_entity.pdbx_description
1 polymer ?
#
loop_
_entity_poly.entity_id
_entity_poly.type
_entity_poly.pdbx_seq_one_letter_code
_entity_poly.pdbx_strand_id
1 'polypeptide(L)'
;MANEEQNVSTEAQCPVSNGATRHTVRRGPSNADWWPNQLNLKILHQNSPLSDPMGREFNYAEKFKTLDLDAVIKDLRALMTKSEEWWPADYGHYGPLFIRMAWHAAGTYRIGDGRGGAGSGYQRFAPTNSWPDNASLDKARRLLWPIKQKYGQKLSWADLMVLAGNVALESMGFKTFGYGGGRPDVWEPDETYWGAERVWLADERYQGAGQFENPFGAVQMGLIYVNPEGPQGKPDPIAAARDIRETFRRMAMNDVETVALIAGGHTFGKTHGAAPDSSVGPEPEGADIAEQGLGWRNSYGTGCGSDTITSGLEGAWTTNPIKWDNNYWENLFGYEWELTKSPAGKYQWIPKNGAGADTVPDAHDKSKRHPPVMLTTDLSLRMDPIYEPISRRFRENPQEFADAFAKAWF
;
A
#
# COMPACT_ATOMS: atom_id res chain seq x y z
N MET A 1 -24.68 -50.07 -10.13
CA MET A 1 -24.38 -49.60 -8.75
C MET A 1 -22.90 -49.32 -8.73
N ALA A 2 -22.46 -48.19 -9.27
CA ALA A 2 -22.52 -46.83 -8.71
C ALA A 2 -21.28 -46.54 -7.83
N ASN A 3 -20.61 -45.44 -8.20
CA ASN A 3 -19.70 -44.59 -7.43
C ASN A 3 -18.23 -45.03 -7.32
N GLU A 4 -17.23 -44.16 -7.47
CA GLU A 4 -17.20 -42.72 -7.76
C GLU A 4 -15.74 -42.33 -8.11
N GLU A 5 -15.60 -41.31 -8.94
CA GLU A 5 -14.36 -40.67 -9.35
C GLU A 5 -13.58 -40.12 -8.13
N GLN A 6 -12.29 -40.43 -8.03
CA GLN A 6 -11.39 -39.72 -7.11
C GLN A 6 -10.76 -38.52 -7.82
N ASN A 7 -11.33 -37.36 -7.49
CA ASN A 7 -10.75 -36.03 -7.34
C ASN A 7 -9.34 -35.81 -7.92
N VAL A 8 -9.30 -34.99 -8.97
CA VAL A 8 -8.11 -34.27 -9.44
C VAL A 8 -7.74 -33.22 -8.38
N SER A 9 -6.55 -33.37 -7.78
CA SER A 9 -5.93 -32.33 -6.95
C SER A 9 -5.50 -31.15 -7.83
N THR A 10 -5.93 -29.94 -7.48
CA THR A 10 -5.50 -28.65 -8.06
C THR A 10 -4.57 -27.88 -7.12
N GLU A 11 -3.66 -28.58 -6.43
CA GLU A 11 -2.53 -27.91 -5.78
C GLU A 11 -1.60 -27.33 -6.85
N ALA A 12 -1.13 -26.10 -6.64
CA ALA A 12 -0.14 -25.44 -7.48
C ALA A 12 1.21 -26.18 -7.40
N GLN A 13 1.32 -27.30 -8.11
CA GLN A 13 2.57 -27.99 -8.35
C GLN A 13 3.31 -27.25 -9.47
N CYS A 14 4.51 -26.76 -9.15
CA CYS A 14 5.43 -26.19 -10.13
C CYS A 14 5.57 -27.17 -11.32
N PRO A 15 5.24 -26.77 -12.56
CA PRO A 15 4.97 -27.69 -13.67
C PRO A 15 6.23 -28.34 -14.28
N VAL A 16 7.40 -28.17 -13.67
CA VAL A 16 8.66 -28.73 -14.14
C VAL A 16 9.07 -29.91 -13.26
N SER A 17 8.59 -31.10 -13.62
CA SER A 17 9.10 -32.37 -13.12
C SER A 17 9.64 -33.20 -14.29
N ASN A 18 10.97 -33.17 -14.49
CA ASN A 18 11.84 -34.34 -14.73
C ASN A 18 13.18 -33.92 -15.36
N GLY A 19 14.28 -34.21 -14.67
CA GLY A 19 15.63 -34.22 -15.26
C GLY A 19 16.60 -33.15 -14.74
N ALA A 20 17.41 -33.53 -13.75
CA ALA A 20 18.78 -33.03 -13.53
C ALA A 20 19.03 -31.52 -13.28
N THR A 21 18.04 -30.71 -12.89
CA THR A 21 18.29 -29.42 -12.22
C THR A 21 17.28 -29.22 -11.09
N ARG A 22 17.65 -29.67 -9.88
CA ARG A 22 16.89 -29.33 -8.67
C ARG A 22 17.03 -27.83 -8.45
N HIS A 23 15.96 -27.05 -8.61
CA HIS A 23 15.92 -25.70 -8.06
C HIS A 23 16.32 -25.78 -6.58
N THR A 24 17.32 -25.02 -6.16
CA THR A 24 17.87 -25.00 -4.79
C THR A 24 16.83 -24.64 -3.72
N VAL A 25 15.65 -24.16 -4.12
CA VAL A 25 14.58 -23.67 -3.25
C VAL A 25 13.53 -24.72 -2.89
N ARG A 26 13.35 -25.81 -3.68
CA ARG A 26 12.50 -26.92 -3.23
C ARG A 26 13.30 -27.74 -2.22
N ARG A 27 13.31 -27.27 -0.97
CA ARG A 27 13.77 -28.04 0.18
C ARG A 27 13.11 -29.42 0.11
N GLY A 28 13.87 -30.49 0.33
CA GLY A 28 13.26 -31.79 0.60
C GLY A 28 12.29 -31.70 1.80
N PRO A 29 11.43 -32.70 2.02
CA PRO A 29 10.48 -32.70 3.13
C PRO A 29 11.18 -32.33 4.43
N SER A 30 10.65 -31.33 5.11
CA SER A 30 11.06 -30.84 6.41
C SER A 30 10.29 -31.53 7.53
N ASN A 31 10.71 -31.34 8.80
CA ASN A 31 9.97 -31.89 9.93
C ASN A 31 8.50 -31.43 9.97
N ALA A 32 8.21 -30.20 9.51
CA ALA A 32 6.85 -29.69 9.47
C ALA A 32 5.97 -30.43 8.44
N ASP A 33 6.56 -31.01 7.39
CA ASP A 33 5.81 -31.81 6.41
C ASP A 33 5.39 -33.16 7.00
N TRP A 34 6.17 -33.72 7.94
CA TRP A 34 5.85 -34.95 8.65
C TRP A 34 4.95 -34.72 9.87
N TRP A 35 5.16 -33.61 10.59
CA TRP A 35 4.45 -33.24 11.80
C TRP A 35 3.95 -31.80 11.71
N PRO A 36 2.87 -31.53 10.94
CA PRO A 36 2.39 -30.18 10.66
C PRO A 36 1.95 -29.40 11.90
N ASN A 37 1.59 -30.10 12.98
CA ASN A 37 1.16 -29.50 14.24
C ASN A 37 2.29 -29.48 15.31
N GLN A 38 3.53 -29.81 14.93
CA GLN A 38 4.66 -29.74 15.86
C GLN A 38 4.96 -28.27 16.23
N LEU A 39 5.23 -28.02 17.52
CA LEU A 39 5.59 -26.69 18.00
C LEU A 39 6.82 -26.14 17.25
N ASN A 40 6.66 -24.95 16.65
CA ASN A 40 7.73 -24.27 15.92
C ASN A 40 8.56 -23.37 16.85
N LEU A 41 9.76 -23.82 17.22
CA LEU A 41 10.70 -23.03 18.05
C LEU A 41 11.50 -21.97 17.26
N LYS A 42 11.35 -21.88 15.93
CA LYS A 42 12.07 -20.88 15.11
C LYS A 42 11.72 -19.45 15.46
N ILE A 43 10.48 -19.23 15.91
CA ILE A 43 9.98 -17.91 16.28
C ILE A 43 10.81 -17.25 17.41
N LEU A 44 11.51 -18.05 18.22
CA LEU A 44 12.28 -17.59 19.38
C LEU A 44 13.71 -17.14 19.04
N HIS A 45 14.16 -17.32 17.81
CA HIS A 45 15.50 -16.95 17.35
C HIS A 45 15.49 -16.18 16.02
N GLN A 46 14.37 -15.50 15.75
CA GLN A 46 14.29 -14.55 14.64
C GLN A 46 15.24 -13.37 14.86
N ASN A 47 15.72 -12.78 13.77
CA ASN A 47 16.69 -11.68 13.73
C ASN A 47 17.93 -11.97 14.57
N SER A 48 18.47 -13.17 14.39
CA SER A 48 19.69 -13.60 15.07
C SER A 48 20.86 -12.67 14.74
N PRO A 49 21.76 -12.38 15.70
CA PRO A 49 22.99 -11.64 15.42
C PRO A 49 23.91 -12.29 14.37
N LEU A 50 23.65 -13.54 13.98
CA LEU A 50 24.37 -14.21 12.90
C LEU A 50 23.88 -13.81 11.49
N SER A 51 22.64 -13.35 11.35
CA SER A 51 22.09 -12.83 10.08
C SER A 51 22.29 -11.31 9.94
N ASP A 52 22.68 -10.62 11.00
CA ASP A 52 22.93 -9.17 11.00
C ASP A 52 24.32 -8.81 10.44
N PRO A 53 24.42 -8.14 9.27
CA PRO A 53 25.69 -7.73 8.67
C PRO A 53 26.36 -6.54 9.36
N MET A 54 25.69 -5.89 10.32
CA MET A 54 26.19 -4.68 11.00
C MET A 54 27.13 -5.02 12.16
N GLY A 55 27.02 -6.25 12.68
CA GLY A 55 27.78 -6.72 13.83
C GLY A 55 27.18 -6.26 15.17
N ARG A 56 27.48 -7.01 16.23
CA ARG A 56 26.86 -6.86 17.56
C ARG A 56 27.08 -5.50 18.23
N GLU A 57 28.18 -4.83 17.90
CA GLU A 57 28.54 -3.52 18.47
C GLU A 57 27.88 -2.34 17.76
N PHE A 58 27.12 -2.60 16.69
CA PHE A 58 26.43 -1.53 15.96
C PHE A 58 25.27 -0.95 16.76
N ASN A 59 25.28 0.37 16.94
CA ASN A 59 24.20 1.11 17.58
C ASN A 59 23.57 2.10 16.60
N TYR A 60 22.37 1.76 16.10
CA TYR A 60 21.67 2.59 15.13
C TYR A 60 21.32 3.98 15.68
N ALA A 61 20.86 4.07 16.93
CA ALA A 61 20.49 5.34 17.54
C ALA A 61 21.67 6.32 17.58
N GLU A 62 22.87 5.84 17.94
CA GLU A 62 24.09 6.66 17.92
C GLU A 62 24.50 7.06 16.50
N LYS A 63 24.32 6.19 15.50
CA LYS A 63 24.59 6.55 14.09
C LYS A 63 23.59 7.58 13.57
N PHE A 64 22.30 7.40 13.84
CA PHE A 64 21.23 8.30 13.40
C PHE A 64 21.38 9.70 13.99
N LYS A 65 21.80 9.84 15.26
CA LYS A 65 22.12 11.15 15.86
C LYS A 65 23.19 11.95 15.11
N THR A 66 24.04 11.29 14.33
CA THR A 66 25.10 11.94 13.52
C THR A 66 24.69 12.16 12.06
N LEU A 67 23.44 11.86 11.70
CA LEU A 67 22.88 12.07 10.37
C LEU A 67 22.54 13.55 10.19
N ASP A 68 22.96 14.13 9.07
CA ASP A 68 22.47 15.44 8.63
C ASP A 68 21.08 15.27 8.02
N LEU A 69 20.05 15.39 8.86
CA LEU A 69 18.66 15.16 8.46
C LEU A 69 18.18 16.23 7.47
N ASP A 70 18.66 17.47 7.58
CA ASP A 70 18.32 18.55 6.64
C ASP A 70 18.85 18.24 5.24
N ALA A 71 20.07 17.68 5.13
CA ALA A 71 20.60 17.20 3.87
C ALA A 71 19.78 16.04 3.28
N VAL A 72 19.34 15.10 4.12
CA VAL A 72 18.46 13.99 3.68
C VAL A 72 17.14 14.54 3.13
N ILE A 73 16.50 15.46 3.84
CA ILE A 73 15.24 16.11 3.43
C ILE A 73 15.43 16.86 2.10
N LYS A 74 16.54 17.59 1.96
CA LYS A 74 16.88 18.30 0.71
C LYS A 74 17.03 17.34 -0.47
N ASP A 75 17.74 16.23 -0.28
CA ASP A 75 17.93 15.24 -1.34
C ASP A 75 16.60 14.53 -1.69
N LEU A 76 15.77 14.22 -0.70
CA LEU A 76 14.43 13.64 -0.92
C LEU A 76 13.55 14.58 -1.75
N ARG A 77 13.52 15.88 -1.44
CA ARG A 77 12.78 16.87 -2.23
C ARG A 77 13.28 16.94 -3.67
N ALA A 78 14.61 16.93 -3.87
CA ALA A 78 15.19 16.92 -5.21
C ALA A 78 14.81 15.64 -5.98
N LEU A 79 14.84 14.49 -5.31
CA LEU A 79 14.49 13.19 -5.88
C LEU A 79 13.02 13.14 -6.31
N MET A 80 12.10 13.66 -5.49
CA MET A 80 10.67 13.63 -5.78
C MET A 80 10.32 14.27 -7.13
N THR A 81 11.05 15.30 -7.56
CA THR A 81 10.84 15.98 -8.84
C THR A 81 11.75 15.51 -9.97
N LYS A 82 12.61 14.52 -9.71
CA LYS A 82 13.54 13.98 -10.71
C LYS A 82 12.99 12.65 -11.24
N SER A 83 12.14 12.74 -12.24
CA SER A 83 11.57 11.56 -12.90
C SER A 83 12.65 10.67 -13.51
N GLU A 84 12.51 9.36 -13.32
CA GLU A 84 13.36 8.33 -13.91
C GLU A 84 12.62 7.65 -15.06
N GLU A 85 13.33 7.30 -16.15
CA GLU A 85 12.71 6.75 -17.37
C GLU A 85 12.06 5.38 -17.15
N TRP A 86 12.62 4.56 -16.27
CA TRP A 86 12.11 3.21 -15.97
C TRP A 86 10.85 3.21 -15.10
N TRP A 87 10.50 4.36 -14.50
CA TRP A 87 9.25 4.55 -13.77
C TRP A 87 8.87 6.03 -13.73
N PRO A 88 8.32 6.61 -14.82
CA PRO A 88 8.07 8.04 -14.91
C PRO A 88 7.16 8.56 -13.79
N ALA A 89 7.48 9.73 -13.23
CA ALA A 89 6.71 10.33 -12.15
C ALA A 89 5.38 10.91 -12.67
N ASP A 90 4.26 10.47 -12.09
CA ASP A 90 2.97 11.11 -12.32
C ASP A 90 3.06 12.60 -11.97
N TYR A 91 2.55 13.47 -12.85
CA TYR A 91 2.56 14.92 -12.67
C TYR A 91 3.98 15.51 -12.49
N GLY A 92 5.03 14.74 -12.80
CA GLY A 92 6.41 15.10 -12.55
C GLY A 92 6.82 15.09 -11.07
N HIS A 93 6.06 14.42 -10.18
CA HIS A 93 6.34 14.40 -8.75
C HIS A 93 6.02 13.04 -8.10
N TYR A 94 7.02 12.34 -7.53
CA TYR A 94 6.84 11.05 -6.85
C TYR A 94 6.22 11.13 -5.44
N GLY A 95 6.02 12.35 -4.92
CA GLY A 95 5.46 12.57 -3.58
C GLY A 95 4.25 11.70 -3.25
N PRO A 96 3.18 11.66 -4.07
CA PRO A 96 2.01 10.83 -3.78
C PRO A 96 2.33 9.32 -3.69
N LEU A 97 3.25 8.82 -4.53
CA LEU A 97 3.71 7.43 -4.46
C LEU A 97 4.46 7.15 -3.14
N PHE A 98 5.24 8.10 -2.65
CA PHE A 98 5.94 7.96 -1.35
C PHE A 98 5.01 8.09 -0.16
N ILE A 99 3.95 8.89 -0.24
CA ILE A 99 2.89 8.92 0.77
C ILE A 99 2.24 7.54 0.87
N ARG A 100 1.83 6.96 -0.28
CA ARG A 100 1.27 5.59 -0.31
C ARG A 100 2.26 4.57 0.25
N MET A 101 3.55 4.65 -0.13
CA MET A 101 4.56 3.72 0.39
C MET A 101 4.69 3.78 1.91
N ALA A 102 4.77 4.99 2.48
CA ALA A 102 4.86 5.19 3.93
C ALA A 102 3.58 4.74 4.65
N TRP A 103 2.41 5.08 4.09
CA TRP A 103 1.11 4.61 4.56
C TRP A 103 1.03 3.09 4.60
N HIS A 104 1.38 2.40 3.51
CA HIS A 104 1.37 0.94 3.44
C HIS A 104 2.42 0.29 4.35
N ALA A 105 3.53 0.97 4.63
CA ALA A 105 4.53 0.47 5.57
C ALA A 105 3.98 0.48 7.00
N ALA A 106 3.33 1.57 7.40
CA ALA A 106 2.73 1.73 8.73
C ALA A 106 1.41 0.95 8.89
N GLY A 107 0.61 0.88 7.82
CA GLY A 107 -0.76 0.36 7.83
C GLY A 107 -0.89 -1.15 7.91
N THR A 108 0.19 -1.89 8.18
CA THR A 108 0.08 -3.32 8.52
C THR A 108 -0.09 -3.54 10.03
N TYR A 109 0.03 -2.49 10.83
CA TYR A 109 -0.06 -2.54 12.29
C TYR A 109 -1.41 -3.04 12.77
N ARG A 110 -1.46 -3.79 13.86
CA ARG A 110 -2.72 -4.16 14.51
C ARG A 110 -2.63 -4.21 16.02
N ILE A 111 -3.69 -3.74 16.69
CA ILE A 111 -3.74 -3.69 18.16
C ILE A 111 -3.91 -5.07 18.81
N GLY A 112 -4.38 -6.07 18.05
CA GLY A 112 -4.68 -7.40 18.57
C GLY A 112 -3.45 -8.13 19.11
N ASP A 113 -2.28 -7.92 18.49
CA ASP A 113 -1.02 -8.53 18.89
C ASP A 113 0.19 -7.57 18.80
N GLY A 114 -0.03 -6.32 18.38
CA GLY A 114 1.02 -5.30 18.24
C GLY A 114 1.97 -5.53 17.07
N ARG A 115 1.67 -6.48 16.17
CA ARG A 115 2.52 -6.80 15.00
C ARG A 115 2.23 -5.90 13.81
N GLY A 116 3.10 -5.99 12.81
CA GLY A 116 3.09 -5.11 11.64
C GLY A 116 3.64 -3.72 11.95
N GLY A 117 3.30 -2.77 11.08
CA GLY A 117 3.78 -1.40 11.16
C GLY A 117 5.16 -1.19 10.52
N ALA A 118 5.58 0.08 10.48
CA ALA A 118 6.80 0.48 9.79
C ALA A 118 8.08 0.31 10.62
N GLY A 119 7.98 -0.14 11.87
CA GLY A 119 9.05 -0.10 12.87
C GLY A 119 10.32 -0.87 12.52
N SER A 120 10.22 -1.86 11.64
CA SER A 120 11.34 -2.73 11.23
C SER A 120 11.65 -2.67 9.74
N GLY A 121 10.86 -1.91 8.96
CA GLY A 121 11.02 -1.84 7.51
C GLY A 121 10.66 -3.13 6.77
N TYR A 122 9.77 -3.97 7.32
CA TYR A 122 9.41 -5.27 6.74
C TYR A 122 8.83 -5.21 5.33
N GLN A 123 8.32 -4.06 4.87
CA GLN A 123 7.83 -3.87 3.50
C GLN A 123 8.88 -4.22 2.42
N ARG A 124 10.18 -4.26 2.77
CA ARG A 124 11.25 -4.68 1.84
C ARG A 124 11.46 -6.20 1.75
N PHE A 125 10.75 -6.99 2.55
CA PHE A 125 10.85 -8.44 2.62
C PHE A 125 9.50 -9.12 2.36
N ALA A 126 9.55 -10.41 2.03
CA ALA A 126 8.38 -11.27 2.00
C ALA A 126 7.66 -11.29 3.39
N PRO A 127 6.34 -11.53 3.43
CA PRO A 127 5.44 -11.57 2.28
C PRO A 127 5.04 -10.16 1.79
N THR A 128 5.26 -9.12 2.61
CA THR A 128 4.69 -7.79 2.36
C THR A 128 5.28 -7.07 1.15
N ASN A 129 6.51 -7.39 0.73
CA ASN A 129 7.08 -6.86 -0.51
C ASN A 129 6.31 -7.30 -1.77
N SER A 130 5.46 -8.33 -1.65
CA SER A 130 4.78 -9.03 -2.74
C SER A 130 3.26 -9.14 -2.55
N TRP A 131 2.72 -8.48 -1.53
CA TRP A 131 1.27 -8.37 -1.38
C TRP A 131 0.66 -7.62 -2.58
N PRO A 132 -0.53 -8.03 -3.07
CA PRO A 132 -1.22 -7.33 -4.16
C PRO A 132 -1.40 -5.84 -3.88
N ASP A 133 -1.77 -5.48 -2.65
CA ASP A 133 -1.99 -4.08 -2.28
C ASP A 133 -0.68 -3.27 -2.20
N ASN A 134 0.47 -3.94 -2.20
CA ASN A 134 1.81 -3.30 -2.28
C ASN A 134 2.37 -3.27 -3.70
N ALA A 135 1.57 -3.58 -4.72
CA ALA A 135 1.96 -3.44 -6.12
C ALA A 135 2.56 -2.06 -6.40
N SER A 136 3.64 -2.06 -7.19
CA SER A 136 4.45 -0.89 -7.55
C SER A 136 5.26 -0.23 -6.42
N LEU A 137 5.10 -0.65 -5.16
CA LEU A 137 5.93 -0.13 -4.07
C LEU A 137 7.36 -0.68 -4.09
N ASP A 138 7.61 -1.76 -4.83
CA ASP A 138 8.95 -2.19 -5.23
C ASP A 138 9.70 -1.09 -6.00
N LYS A 139 9.03 -0.41 -6.94
CA LYS A 139 9.60 0.75 -7.65
C LYS A 139 9.78 1.95 -6.71
N ALA A 140 8.82 2.23 -5.83
CA ALA A 140 8.93 3.30 -4.85
C ALA A 140 10.17 3.14 -3.95
N ARG A 141 10.39 1.94 -3.40
CA ARG A 141 11.59 1.63 -2.61
C ARG A 141 12.87 1.72 -3.44
N ARG A 142 12.84 1.24 -4.70
CA ARG A 142 13.98 1.32 -5.61
C ARG A 142 14.37 2.76 -5.93
N LEU A 143 13.40 3.66 -6.11
CA LEU A 143 13.66 5.09 -6.31
C LEU A 143 14.41 5.71 -5.13
N LEU A 144 14.18 5.24 -3.90
CA LEU A 144 14.87 5.72 -2.69
C LEU A 144 16.27 5.14 -2.47
N TRP A 145 16.68 4.13 -3.25
CA TRP A 145 17.99 3.50 -3.10
C TRP A 145 19.18 4.48 -3.16
N PRO A 146 19.23 5.48 -4.06
CA PRO A 146 20.33 6.45 -4.08
C PRO A 146 20.47 7.24 -2.78
N ILE A 147 19.35 7.53 -2.09
CA ILE A 147 19.34 8.17 -0.77
C ILE A 147 19.94 7.22 0.26
N LYS A 148 19.45 5.97 0.31
CA LYS A 148 20.00 4.94 1.21
C LYS A 148 21.49 4.71 0.98
N GLN A 149 21.92 4.69 -0.27
CA GLN A 149 23.32 4.51 -0.66
C GLN A 149 24.19 5.67 -0.17
N LYS A 150 23.72 6.93 -0.31
CA LYS A 150 24.44 8.13 0.14
C LYS A 150 24.60 8.19 1.66
N TYR A 151 23.55 7.86 2.41
CA TYR A 151 23.54 8.00 3.88
C TYR A 151 23.94 6.73 4.64
N GLY A 152 23.99 5.58 3.93
CA GLY A 152 24.56 4.33 4.41
C GLY A 152 23.95 3.89 5.75
N GLN A 153 24.81 3.50 6.68
CA GLN A 153 24.41 2.95 7.98
C GLN A 153 23.78 3.98 8.94
N LYS A 154 23.83 5.27 8.62
CA LYS A 154 23.23 6.32 9.46
C LYS A 154 21.72 6.46 9.27
N LEU A 155 21.17 5.87 8.21
CA LEU A 155 19.76 5.94 7.86
C LEU A 155 19.28 4.53 7.49
N SER A 156 18.38 3.97 8.29
CA SER A 156 17.76 2.67 8.02
C SER A 156 16.75 2.78 6.88
N TRP A 157 16.43 1.65 6.24
CA TRP A 157 15.29 1.59 5.32
C TRP A 157 13.97 1.85 6.04
N ALA A 158 13.82 1.33 7.26
CA ALA A 158 12.64 1.54 8.09
C ALA A 158 12.33 3.05 8.28
N ASP A 159 13.34 3.85 8.64
CA ASP A 159 13.17 5.30 8.78
C ASP A 159 13.00 5.99 7.42
N LEU A 160 13.82 5.64 6.42
CA LEU A 160 13.79 6.27 5.10
C LEU A 160 12.42 6.16 4.42
N MET A 161 11.76 5.00 4.49
CA MET A 161 10.46 4.83 3.85
C MET A 161 9.39 5.77 4.42
N VAL A 162 9.34 5.90 5.75
CA VAL A 162 8.37 6.78 6.43
C VAL A 162 8.75 8.25 6.27
N LEU A 163 10.06 8.57 6.38
CA LEU A 163 10.56 9.93 6.18
C LEU A 163 10.24 10.44 4.78
N ALA A 164 10.36 9.60 3.75
CA ALA A 164 10.02 9.97 2.38
C ALA A 164 8.55 10.39 2.25
N GLY A 165 7.61 9.67 2.87
CA GLY A 165 6.20 10.06 2.91
C GLY A 165 5.98 11.37 3.65
N ASN A 166 6.66 11.57 4.78
CA ASN A 166 6.55 12.82 5.56
C ASN A 166 7.09 14.03 4.78
N VAL A 167 8.24 13.88 4.12
CA VAL A 167 8.83 14.93 3.28
C VAL A 167 7.99 15.21 2.04
N ALA A 168 7.31 14.19 1.49
CA ALA A 168 6.41 14.35 0.35
C ALA A 168 5.20 15.22 0.69
N LEU A 169 4.60 15.01 1.87
CA LEU A 169 3.52 15.87 2.36
C LEU A 169 3.98 17.33 2.47
N GLU A 170 5.13 17.55 3.13
CA GLU A 170 5.73 18.89 3.28
C GLU A 170 6.07 19.54 1.94
N SER A 171 6.60 18.79 0.97
CA SER A 171 6.97 19.33 -0.35
C SER A 171 5.77 19.73 -1.19
N MET A 172 4.60 19.14 -0.92
CA MET A 172 3.34 19.44 -1.59
C MET A 172 2.44 20.40 -0.79
N GLY A 173 2.97 21.00 0.28
CA GLY A 173 2.32 22.10 1.00
C GLY A 173 1.52 21.70 2.25
N PHE A 174 1.60 20.44 2.69
CA PHE A 174 1.03 20.02 3.97
C PHE A 174 2.08 20.05 5.07
N LYS A 175 1.86 20.85 6.11
CA LYS A 175 2.73 20.89 7.28
C LYS A 175 2.39 19.73 8.22
N THR A 176 3.31 18.79 8.34
CA THR A 176 3.22 17.64 9.24
C THR A 176 3.45 18.04 10.70
N PHE A 177 3.04 17.18 11.64
CA PHE A 177 3.20 17.46 13.07
C PHE A 177 4.67 17.38 13.52
N GLY A 178 5.45 16.50 12.90
CA GLY A 178 6.85 16.27 13.19
C GLY A 178 7.30 14.92 12.65
N TYR A 179 8.55 14.53 12.93
CA TYR A 179 9.07 13.21 12.59
C TYR A 179 10.11 12.76 13.63
N GLY A 180 10.04 11.50 14.02
CA GLY A 180 11.05 10.83 14.85
C GLY A 180 11.66 9.64 14.11
N GLY A 181 12.99 9.65 13.97
CA GLY A 181 13.75 8.48 13.53
C GLY A 181 14.12 7.56 14.70
N GLY A 182 14.82 6.48 14.41
CA GLY A 182 15.29 5.51 15.41
C GLY A 182 14.82 4.08 15.18
N ARG A 183 14.19 3.79 14.03
CA ARG A 183 13.78 2.43 13.64
C ARG A 183 14.99 1.66 13.08
N PRO A 184 15.57 0.67 13.79
CA PRO A 184 16.64 -0.14 13.22
C PRO A 184 16.11 -1.05 12.10
N ASP A 185 16.95 -1.32 11.09
CA ASP A 185 16.63 -2.33 10.09
C ASP A 185 16.74 -3.74 10.69
N VAL A 186 15.90 -4.66 10.20
CA VAL A 186 15.97 -6.11 10.42
C VAL A 186 16.52 -6.83 9.19
N TRP A 187 16.93 -8.09 9.32
CA TRP A 187 17.71 -8.77 8.26
C TRP A 187 17.07 -10.04 7.70
N GLU A 188 15.88 -10.38 8.19
CA GLU A 188 15.06 -11.47 7.73
C GLU A 188 13.58 -11.08 7.84
N PRO A 189 12.68 -11.71 7.06
CA PRO A 189 11.24 -11.47 7.16
C PRO A 189 10.70 -11.84 8.54
N ASP A 190 9.59 -11.20 8.93
CA ASP A 190 8.85 -11.57 10.14
C ASP A 190 7.97 -12.78 9.90
N GLU A 191 7.98 -13.72 10.84
CA GLU A 191 7.04 -14.85 10.89
C GLU A 191 5.71 -14.41 11.54
N THR A 192 5.08 -13.37 10.99
CA THR A 192 3.75 -12.92 11.43
C THR A 192 2.65 -13.78 10.81
N TYR A 193 1.67 -14.17 11.62
CA TYR A 193 0.44 -14.77 11.13
C TYR A 193 -0.49 -13.71 10.51
N TRP A 194 -0.66 -13.76 9.18
CA TRP A 194 -1.48 -12.82 8.40
C TRP A 194 -2.87 -13.36 8.03
N GLY A 195 -3.13 -14.64 8.29
CA GLY A 195 -4.35 -15.34 7.92
C GLY A 195 -4.09 -16.79 7.50
N ALA A 196 -5.15 -17.60 7.49
CA ALA A 196 -5.09 -19.00 7.07
C ALA A 196 -5.20 -19.18 5.54
N GLU A 197 -5.58 -18.13 4.82
CA GLU A 197 -5.85 -18.19 3.38
C GLU A 197 -4.61 -18.63 2.60
N ARG A 198 -4.85 -19.33 1.49
CA ARG A 198 -3.81 -19.83 0.58
C ARG A 198 -3.81 -19.16 -0.78
N VAL A 199 -4.74 -18.24 -1.01
CA VAL A 199 -4.90 -17.49 -2.26
C VAL A 199 -4.92 -16.00 -1.92
N TRP A 200 -4.16 -15.20 -2.68
CA TRP A 200 -4.16 -13.75 -2.52
C TRP A 200 -5.56 -13.17 -2.75
N LEU A 201 -5.94 -12.19 -1.93
CA LEU A 201 -7.26 -11.55 -1.92
C LEU A 201 -8.42 -12.49 -1.59
N ALA A 202 -8.17 -13.75 -1.22
CA ALA A 202 -9.21 -14.60 -0.66
C ALA A 202 -9.65 -14.10 0.72
N ASP A 203 -10.86 -14.51 1.08
CA ASP A 203 -11.49 -14.25 2.35
C ASP A 203 -11.97 -15.57 2.95
N GLU A 204 -11.29 -16.02 4.00
CA GLU A 204 -11.74 -17.11 4.87
C GLU A 204 -11.73 -16.66 6.35
N ARG A 205 -11.77 -15.34 6.59
CA ARG A 205 -11.55 -14.74 7.92
C ARG A 205 -12.80 -14.18 8.56
N TYR A 206 -13.90 -14.03 7.82
CA TYR A 206 -15.18 -13.61 8.40
C TYR A 206 -15.86 -14.78 9.15
N GLN A 207 -16.17 -14.54 10.42
CA GLN A 207 -16.99 -15.43 11.25
C GLN A 207 -18.43 -14.91 11.25
N GLY A 208 -19.24 -15.37 10.29
CA GLY A 208 -20.66 -15.02 10.24
C GLY A 208 -20.92 -13.52 10.03
N ALA A 209 -21.67 -12.89 10.94
CA ALA A 209 -22.33 -11.58 10.81
C ALA A 209 -21.41 -10.34 10.67
N GLY A 210 -20.44 -10.36 9.74
CA GLY A 210 -19.59 -9.21 9.41
C GLY A 210 -18.42 -8.97 10.37
N GLN A 211 -18.13 -9.92 11.27
CA GLN A 211 -16.95 -9.85 12.14
C GLN A 211 -15.85 -10.75 11.58
N PHE A 212 -14.67 -10.19 11.30
CA PHE A 212 -13.50 -10.99 10.92
C PHE A 212 -12.61 -11.33 12.11
N GLU A 213 -11.97 -12.48 12.07
CA GLU A 213 -11.26 -13.11 13.19
C GLU A 213 -10.14 -12.22 13.78
N ASN A 214 -9.94 -12.30 15.10
CA ASN A 214 -8.75 -11.71 15.75
C ASN A 214 -7.51 -12.55 15.43
N PRO A 215 -6.33 -11.96 15.20
CA PRO A 215 -5.99 -10.57 15.48
C PRO A 215 -6.03 -9.65 14.25
N PHE A 216 -6.56 -10.11 13.11
CA PHE A 216 -6.37 -9.45 11.81
C PHE A 216 -6.91 -8.02 11.77
N GLY A 217 -6.26 -7.16 10.99
CA GLY A 217 -6.67 -5.77 10.76
C GLY A 217 -7.14 -5.47 9.33
N ALA A 218 -7.22 -6.49 8.46
CA ALA A 218 -7.59 -6.34 7.05
C ALA A 218 -8.68 -7.35 6.63
N VAL A 219 -9.52 -6.97 5.67
CA VAL A 219 -10.68 -7.78 5.22
C VAL A 219 -10.32 -8.95 4.31
N GLN A 220 -9.17 -8.91 3.64
CA GLN A 220 -8.70 -9.97 2.74
C GLN A 220 -7.19 -10.17 2.89
N MET A 221 -6.70 -11.37 2.56
CA MET A 221 -5.27 -11.65 2.58
C MET A 221 -4.54 -10.81 1.53
N GLY A 222 -3.53 -10.05 1.96
CA GLY A 222 -2.71 -9.21 1.07
C GLY A 222 -3.25 -7.79 0.83
N LEU A 223 -4.33 -7.39 1.51
CA LEU A 223 -4.76 -5.99 1.63
C LEU A 223 -4.18 -5.34 2.89
N ILE A 224 -4.04 -4.01 2.86
CA ILE A 224 -3.67 -3.23 4.04
C ILE A 224 -4.88 -3.08 4.99
N TYR A 225 -6.04 -2.62 4.49
CA TYR A 225 -7.27 -2.43 5.29
C TYR A 225 -8.47 -3.11 4.63
N VAL A 226 -9.03 -2.45 3.62
CA VAL A 226 -10.32 -2.79 3.00
C VAL A 226 -10.18 -2.92 1.49
N ASN A 227 -11.15 -3.58 0.86
CA ASN A 227 -11.21 -3.63 -0.59
C ASN A 227 -11.73 -2.29 -1.16
N PRO A 228 -10.99 -1.64 -2.08
CA PRO A 228 -11.35 -0.31 -2.59
C PRO A 228 -12.61 -0.31 -3.47
N GLU A 229 -13.01 -1.46 -4.02
CA GLU A 229 -14.27 -1.63 -4.75
C GLU A 229 -15.46 -1.84 -3.81
N GLY A 230 -15.23 -2.01 -2.51
CA GLY A 230 -16.21 -2.37 -1.48
C GLY A 230 -16.20 -3.86 -1.11
N PRO A 231 -16.99 -4.29 -0.12
CA PRO A 231 -16.88 -5.63 0.47
C PRO A 231 -17.07 -6.73 -0.58
N GLN A 232 -16.12 -7.66 -0.69
CA GLN A 232 -16.09 -8.73 -1.71
C GLN A 232 -16.19 -8.20 -3.15
N GLY A 233 -15.68 -6.99 -3.42
CA GLY A 233 -15.73 -6.36 -4.75
C GLY A 233 -17.10 -5.78 -5.12
N LYS A 234 -18.02 -5.62 -4.15
CA LYS A 234 -19.35 -5.04 -4.38
C LYS A 234 -19.31 -3.53 -4.08
N PRO A 235 -19.71 -2.66 -5.03
CA PRO A 235 -19.65 -1.21 -4.88
C PRO A 235 -20.79 -0.65 -4.02
N ASP A 236 -20.81 -1.02 -2.74
CA ASP A 236 -21.72 -0.50 -1.72
C ASP A 236 -20.92 0.39 -0.72
N PRO A 237 -21.02 1.71 -0.81
CA PRO A 237 -20.31 2.63 0.07
C PRO A 237 -20.71 2.52 1.55
N ILE A 238 -21.97 2.16 1.86
CA ILE A 238 -22.43 2.03 3.25
C ILE A 238 -21.87 0.75 3.87
N ALA A 239 -21.83 -0.34 3.10
CA ALA A 239 -21.19 -1.57 3.55
C ALA A 239 -19.68 -1.39 3.70
N ALA A 240 -19.02 -0.73 2.74
CA ALA A 240 -17.59 -0.40 2.81
C ALA A 240 -17.25 0.44 4.05
N ALA A 241 -18.11 1.37 4.47
CA ALA A 241 -17.90 2.18 5.67
C ALA A 241 -17.78 1.34 6.96
N ARG A 242 -18.48 0.20 7.03
CA ARG A 242 -18.41 -0.73 8.17
C ARG A 242 -17.07 -1.44 8.22
N ASP A 243 -16.59 -1.93 7.08
CA ASP A 243 -15.26 -2.53 6.96
C ASP A 243 -14.16 -1.51 7.26
N ILE A 244 -14.30 -0.27 6.76
CA ILE A 244 -13.36 0.82 7.06
C ILE A 244 -13.29 1.05 8.56
N ARG A 245 -14.45 1.21 9.22
CA ARG A 245 -14.49 1.46 10.66
C ARG A 245 -13.83 0.34 11.46
N GLU A 246 -14.15 -0.91 11.13
CA GLU A 246 -13.64 -2.04 11.89
C GLU A 246 -12.14 -2.24 11.67
N THR A 247 -11.64 -2.16 10.44
CA THR A 247 -10.21 -2.31 10.14
C THR A 247 -9.39 -1.18 10.75
N PHE A 248 -9.79 0.08 10.58
CA PHE A 248 -9.09 1.22 11.17
C PHE A 248 -9.11 1.18 12.70
N ARG A 249 -10.22 0.80 13.33
CA ARG A 249 -10.30 0.58 14.79
C ARG A 249 -9.27 -0.45 15.26
N ARG A 250 -9.11 -1.54 14.51
CA ARG A 250 -8.09 -2.57 14.79
C ARG A 250 -6.66 -2.11 14.53
N MET A 251 -6.49 -0.98 13.88
CA MET A 251 -5.21 -0.31 13.67
C MET A 251 -5.08 0.97 14.50
N ALA A 252 -5.80 1.03 15.62
CA ALA A 252 -5.77 2.12 16.61
C ALA A 252 -6.32 3.48 16.15
N MET A 253 -7.09 3.53 15.06
CA MET A 253 -7.67 4.77 14.54
C MET A 253 -9.18 4.85 14.87
N ASN A 254 -9.60 5.97 15.43
CA ASN A 254 -11.02 6.29 15.63
C ASN A 254 -11.65 6.95 14.38
N ASP A 255 -12.95 7.20 14.39
CA ASP A 255 -13.68 7.72 13.22
C ASP A 255 -13.10 9.05 12.68
N VAL A 256 -12.65 9.97 13.54
CA VAL A 256 -12.08 11.27 13.12
C VAL A 256 -10.71 11.07 12.46
N GLU A 257 -9.87 10.22 13.05
CA GLU A 257 -8.54 9.87 12.52
C GLU A 257 -8.67 9.15 11.18
N THR A 258 -9.62 8.20 11.07
CA THR A 258 -9.93 7.47 9.84
C THR A 258 -10.33 8.40 8.71
N VAL A 259 -11.29 9.29 8.94
CA VAL A 259 -11.75 10.26 7.93
C VAL A 259 -10.59 11.19 7.53
N ALA A 260 -9.80 11.65 8.50
CA ALA A 260 -8.66 12.52 8.24
C ALA A 260 -7.56 11.83 7.41
N LEU A 261 -7.23 10.57 7.72
CA LEU A 261 -6.21 9.79 7.00
C LEU A 261 -6.61 9.50 5.55
N ILE A 262 -7.85 9.04 5.33
CA ILE A 262 -8.32 8.69 3.98
C ILE A 262 -8.35 9.94 3.10
N ALA A 263 -9.03 11.00 3.55
CA ALA A 263 -9.12 12.23 2.76
C ALA A 263 -7.78 12.95 2.65
N GLY A 264 -6.96 12.93 3.71
CA GLY A 264 -5.63 13.55 3.71
C GLY A 264 -4.69 12.86 2.73
N GLY A 265 -4.70 11.52 2.69
CA GLY A 265 -3.95 10.74 1.71
C GLY A 265 -4.47 10.94 0.28
N HIS A 266 -5.79 10.83 0.07
CA HIS A 266 -6.42 10.95 -1.25
C HIS A 266 -6.53 12.42 -1.74
N THR A 267 -6.04 13.39 -0.99
CA THR A 267 -5.77 14.74 -1.53
C THR A 267 -4.66 14.70 -2.60
N PHE A 268 -3.81 13.66 -2.58
CA PHE A 268 -2.64 13.53 -3.43
C PHE A 268 -2.71 12.34 -4.38
N GLY A 269 -2.18 12.51 -5.58
CA GLY A 269 -1.90 11.45 -6.54
C GLY A 269 -3.12 10.91 -7.26
N LYS A 270 -2.98 9.66 -7.71
CA LYS A 270 -3.96 8.93 -8.50
C LYS A 270 -3.82 7.43 -8.27
N THR A 271 -4.82 6.66 -8.68
CA THR A 271 -4.73 5.21 -8.84
C THR A 271 -4.29 4.83 -10.25
N HIS A 272 -3.89 3.58 -10.47
CA HIS A 272 -3.41 3.09 -11.78
C HIS A 272 -4.07 1.78 -12.20
N GLY A 273 -4.66 1.81 -13.39
CA GLY A 273 -5.51 0.78 -13.98
C GLY A 273 -5.72 1.03 -15.47
N ALA A 274 -4.65 1.39 -16.19
CA ALA A 274 -4.68 1.77 -17.60
C ALA A 274 -5.23 0.67 -18.53
N ALA A 275 -5.16 -0.60 -18.13
CA ALA A 275 -5.70 -1.74 -18.85
C ALA A 275 -5.95 -2.92 -17.91
N PRO A 276 -6.63 -4.00 -18.37
CA PRO A 276 -6.75 -5.24 -17.61
C PRO A 276 -5.40 -5.79 -17.15
N ASP A 277 -5.38 -6.45 -16.01
CA ASP A 277 -4.17 -6.96 -15.34
C ASP A 277 -3.54 -8.19 -16.01
N SER A 278 -4.12 -8.70 -17.10
CA SER A 278 -3.59 -9.85 -17.86
C SER A 278 -2.18 -9.63 -18.42
N SER A 279 -1.74 -8.37 -18.50
CA SER A 279 -0.39 -8.00 -18.95
C SER A 279 0.61 -7.81 -17.80
N VAL A 280 0.17 -7.92 -16.55
CA VAL A 280 0.98 -7.76 -15.35
C VAL A 280 1.58 -9.11 -14.95
N GLY A 281 2.90 -9.18 -14.93
CA GLY A 281 3.65 -10.36 -14.53
C GLY A 281 3.66 -10.62 -13.02
N PRO A 282 4.39 -11.65 -12.57
CA PRO A 282 4.44 -12.05 -11.17
C PRO A 282 4.93 -10.94 -10.22
N GLU A 283 4.46 -10.98 -8.98
CA GLU A 283 4.94 -10.20 -7.85
C GLU A 283 6.45 -10.45 -7.56
N PRO A 284 7.14 -9.58 -6.80
CA PRO A 284 8.61 -9.64 -6.65
C PRO A 284 9.19 -10.99 -6.24
N GLU A 285 8.57 -11.72 -5.29
CA GLU A 285 9.05 -13.05 -4.87
C GLU A 285 8.75 -14.16 -5.89
N GLY A 286 7.83 -13.92 -6.83
CA GLY A 286 7.53 -14.81 -7.95
C GLY A 286 8.19 -14.40 -9.27
N ALA A 287 8.91 -13.28 -9.29
CA ALA A 287 9.49 -12.71 -10.50
C ALA A 287 10.79 -13.41 -10.93
N ASP A 288 11.13 -13.25 -12.22
CA ASP A 288 12.39 -13.75 -12.76
C ASP A 288 13.60 -13.01 -12.17
N ILE A 289 14.74 -13.70 -12.05
CA ILE A 289 15.98 -13.11 -11.52
C ILE A 289 16.44 -11.87 -12.31
N ALA A 290 16.11 -11.77 -13.60
CA ALA A 290 16.40 -10.62 -14.44
C ALA A 290 15.68 -9.34 -13.97
N GLU A 291 14.56 -9.46 -13.24
CA GLU A 291 13.84 -8.31 -12.67
C GLU A 291 14.55 -7.73 -11.43
N GLN A 292 15.60 -8.40 -10.94
CA GLN A 292 16.48 -7.90 -9.86
C GLN A 292 15.70 -7.44 -8.62
N GLY A 293 14.72 -8.24 -8.20
CA GLY A 293 13.88 -7.99 -7.02
C GLY A 293 12.77 -6.95 -7.23
N LEU A 294 12.52 -6.52 -8.47
CA LEU A 294 11.26 -5.89 -8.85
C LEU A 294 10.27 -6.97 -9.33
N GLY A 295 8.98 -6.65 -9.31
CA GLY A 295 7.91 -7.53 -9.77
C GLY A 295 6.87 -6.76 -10.58
N TRP A 296 5.71 -7.37 -10.82
CA TRP A 296 4.58 -6.79 -11.54
C TRP A 296 5.00 -6.14 -12.86
N ARG A 297 5.94 -6.77 -13.58
CA ARG A 297 6.39 -6.26 -14.87
C ARG A 297 5.20 -6.22 -15.81
N ASN A 298 4.91 -5.04 -16.34
CA ASN A 298 3.76 -4.81 -17.19
C ASN A 298 4.18 -4.80 -18.66
N SER A 299 3.56 -5.65 -19.46
CA SER A 299 3.77 -5.75 -20.91
C SER A 299 2.77 -4.94 -21.74
N TYR A 300 1.80 -4.28 -21.11
CA TYR A 300 0.88 -3.37 -21.77
C TYR A 300 1.57 -2.04 -22.10
N GLY A 301 1.57 -1.65 -23.38
CA GLY A 301 2.19 -0.41 -23.84
C GLY A 301 3.66 -0.31 -23.44
N THR A 302 4.01 0.77 -22.77
CA THR A 302 5.36 1.01 -22.19
C THR A 302 5.57 0.33 -20.84
N GLY A 303 4.52 -0.20 -20.22
CA GLY A 303 4.56 -0.84 -18.90
C GLY A 303 4.64 0.11 -17.70
N CYS A 304 4.73 1.42 -17.94
CA CYS A 304 4.85 2.46 -16.92
C CYS A 304 4.24 3.78 -17.41
N GLY A 305 4.32 4.84 -16.61
CA GLY A 305 3.73 6.14 -16.96
C GLY A 305 2.22 6.03 -17.26
N SER A 306 1.79 6.49 -18.44
CA SER A 306 0.38 6.42 -18.88
C SER A 306 -0.17 4.99 -18.97
N ASP A 307 0.70 3.98 -19.08
CA ASP A 307 0.32 2.57 -19.21
C ASP A 307 0.39 1.81 -17.88
N THR A 308 0.57 2.52 -16.75
CA THR A 308 0.73 1.90 -15.44
C THR A 308 -0.53 1.15 -15.00
N ILE A 309 -0.33 -0.05 -14.44
CA ILE A 309 -1.36 -0.86 -13.81
C ILE A 309 -0.86 -1.20 -12.40
N THR A 310 -1.67 -0.92 -11.38
CA THR A 310 -1.36 -1.23 -9.97
C THR A 310 -2.59 -1.83 -9.29
N SER A 311 -3.60 -1.02 -8.99
CA SER A 311 -4.86 -1.48 -8.37
C SER A 311 -5.91 -1.89 -9.40
N GLY A 312 -5.76 -1.47 -10.66
CA GLY A 312 -6.79 -1.60 -11.70
C GLY A 312 -7.84 -0.49 -11.67
N LEU A 313 -7.96 0.26 -10.58
CA LEU A 313 -8.71 1.53 -10.51
C LEU A 313 -7.92 2.64 -11.23
N GLU A 314 -8.57 3.58 -11.91
CA GLU A 314 -7.90 4.59 -12.73
C GLU A 314 -8.46 6.00 -12.52
N GLY A 315 -7.62 6.93 -12.08
CA GLY A 315 -7.95 8.35 -11.99
C GLY A 315 -7.44 9.02 -10.72
N ALA A 316 -7.54 10.34 -10.68
CA ALA A 316 -7.19 11.16 -9.51
C ALA A 316 -8.44 11.69 -8.81
N TRP A 317 -8.32 11.88 -7.50
CA TRP A 317 -9.39 12.43 -6.67
C TRP A 317 -9.54 13.95 -6.81
N THR A 318 -8.43 14.64 -7.03
CA THR A 318 -8.33 16.11 -6.99
C THR A 318 -7.88 16.69 -8.33
N THR A 319 -8.19 17.96 -8.53
CA THR A 319 -7.73 18.76 -9.68
C THR A 319 -6.27 19.18 -9.57
N ASN A 320 -5.70 19.15 -8.36
CA ASN A 320 -4.29 19.41 -8.07
C ASN A 320 -3.63 18.22 -7.33
N PRO A 321 -3.33 17.10 -8.02
CA PRO A 321 -2.87 15.87 -7.37
C PRO A 321 -1.52 15.95 -6.63
N ILE A 322 -0.80 17.07 -6.76
CA ILE A 322 0.52 17.28 -6.15
C ILE A 322 0.53 18.49 -5.22
N LYS A 323 -0.63 18.84 -4.64
CA LYS A 323 -0.79 19.98 -3.76
C LYS A 323 -1.80 19.69 -2.66
N TRP A 324 -1.45 20.10 -1.44
CA TRP A 324 -2.39 20.15 -0.33
C TRP A 324 -3.39 21.30 -0.54
N ASP A 325 -4.65 20.94 -0.67
CA ASP A 325 -5.79 21.85 -0.65
C ASP A 325 -7.06 21.10 -0.20
N ASN A 326 -8.21 21.75 -0.24
CA ASN A 326 -9.47 21.18 0.20
C ASN A 326 -10.25 20.50 -0.95
N ASN A 327 -9.64 20.32 -2.13
CA ASN A 327 -10.36 19.96 -3.35
C ASN A 327 -10.93 18.54 -3.32
N TYR A 328 -10.34 17.63 -2.52
CA TYR A 328 -10.92 16.31 -2.26
C TYR A 328 -12.38 16.43 -1.76
N TRP A 329 -12.60 17.28 -0.75
CA TRP A 329 -13.92 17.52 -0.17
C TRP A 329 -14.85 18.28 -1.11
N GLU A 330 -14.31 19.26 -1.84
CA GLU A 330 -15.05 20.01 -2.86
C GLU A 330 -15.60 19.07 -3.93
N ASN A 331 -14.80 18.12 -4.41
CA ASN A 331 -15.24 17.14 -5.39
C ASN A 331 -16.24 16.16 -4.76
N LEU A 332 -15.90 15.54 -3.63
CA LEU A 332 -16.73 14.51 -2.99
C LEU A 332 -18.17 14.97 -2.72
N PHE A 333 -18.35 16.21 -2.26
CA PHE A 333 -19.66 16.79 -1.97
C PHE A 333 -20.21 17.71 -3.06
N GLY A 334 -19.37 18.17 -4.01
CA GLY A 334 -19.78 19.10 -5.07
C GLY A 334 -20.40 18.41 -6.29
N TYR A 335 -20.14 17.11 -6.45
CA TYR A 335 -20.72 16.32 -7.53
C TYR A 335 -21.73 15.30 -7.01
N GLU A 336 -22.68 14.94 -7.87
CA GLU A 336 -23.41 13.70 -7.75
C GLU A 336 -22.65 12.59 -8.49
N TRP A 337 -22.61 11.39 -7.93
CA TRP A 337 -21.73 10.32 -8.41
C TRP A 337 -22.52 9.20 -9.10
N GLU A 338 -21.99 8.67 -10.20
CA GLU A 338 -22.47 7.46 -10.86
C GLU A 338 -21.39 6.39 -10.94
N LEU A 339 -21.83 5.14 -10.76
CA LEU A 339 -20.96 3.97 -10.83
C LEU A 339 -20.53 3.75 -12.28
N THR A 340 -19.24 3.54 -12.47
CA THR A 340 -18.62 3.22 -13.75
C THR A 340 -17.57 2.14 -13.60
N LYS A 341 -16.85 1.83 -14.68
CA LYS A 341 -15.69 0.94 -14.67
C LYS A 341 -14.43 1.62 -15.19
N SER A 342 -13.30 1.33 -14.55
CA SER A 342 -11.98 1.69 -15.07
C SER A 342 -11.68 0.97 -16.40
N PRO A 343 -10.62 1.36 -17.13
CA PRO A 343 -10.13 0.58 -18.26
C PRO A 343 -9.79 -0.88 -17.92
N ALA A 344 -9.38 -1.16 -16.67
CA ALA A 344 -9.18 -2.52 -16.17
C ALA A 344 -10.46 -3.26 -15.75
N GLY A 345 -11.63 -2.62 -15.88
CA GLY A 345 -12.93 -3.22 -15.56
C GLY A 345 -13.33 -3.19 -14.08
N LYS A 346 -12.59 -2.44 -13.24
CA LYS A 346 -12.82 -2.28 -11.79
C LYS A 346 -13.89 -1.23 -11.50
N TYR A 347 -14.68 -1.43 -10.46
CA TYR A 347 -15.73 -0.50 -10.06
C TYR A 347 -15.18 0.77 -9.43
N GLN A 348 -15.58 1.92 -9.97
CA GLN A 348 -15.24 3.25 -9.45
C GLN A 348 -16.36 4.24 -9.75
N TRP A 349 -16.25 5.48 -9.26
CA TRP A 349 -17.29 6.49 -9.36
C TRP A 349 -16.77 7.73 -10.09
N ILE A 350 -17.59 8.25 -11.01
CA ILE A 350 -17.34 9.51 -11.71
C ILE A 350 -18.52 10.47 -11.50
N PRO A 351 -18.33 11.80 -11.70
CA PRO A 351 -19.44 12.74 -11.63
C PRO A 351 -20.50 12.45 -12.70
N LYS A 352 -21.77 12.50 -12.29
CA LYS A 352 -22.93 12.36 -13.17
C LYS A 352 -22.97 13.41 -14.26
N ASN A 353 -23.58 13.04 -15.38
CA ASN A 353 -23.90 13.94 -16.50
C ASN A 353 -22.67 14.65 -17.09
N GLY A 354 -21.48 14.04 -16.99
CA GLY A 354 -20.23 14.62 -17.49
C GLY A 354 -19.74 15.85 -16.73
N ALA A 355 -20.22 16.06 -15.49
CA ALA A 355 -19.70 17.13 -14.66
C ALA A 355 -18.19 16.95 -14.42
N GLY A 356 -17.43 18.05 -14.45
CA GLY A 356 -16.00 18.00 -14.17
C GLY A 356 -15.11 17.28 -15.21
N ALA A 357 -15.63 16.89 -16.39
CA ALA A 357 -14.94 16.07 -17.39
C ALA A 357 -13.53 16.52 -17.79
N ASP A 358 -13.23 17.83 -17.73
CA ASP A 358 -11.94 18.40 -18.12
C ASP A 358 -11.18 19.09 -16.96
N THR A 359 -11.50 18.73 -15.72
CA THR A 359 -10.98 19.45 -14.54
C THR A 359 -9.67 18.88 -14.00
N VAL A 360 -9.41 17.59 -14.20
CA VAL A 360 -8.20 16.93 -13.69
C VAL A 360 -7.15 16.86 -14.81
N PRO A 361 -5.91 17.31 -14.60
CA PRO A 361 -4.82 17.12 -15.55
C PRO A 361 -4.47 15.64 -15.74
N ASP A 362 -4.11 15.24 -16.95
CA ASP A 362 -3.45 13.94 -17.16
C ASP A 362 -2.03 13.96 -16.54
N ALA A 363 -1.60 12.80 -16.04
CA ALA A 363 -0.33 12.66 -15.33
C ALA A 363 0.91 12.83 -16.22
N HIS A 364 0.81 12.54 -17.51
CA HIS A 364 1.95 12.53 -18.44
C HIS A 364 1.70 13.32 -19.75
N ASP A 365 0.44 13.62 -20.08
CA ASP A 365 0.06 14.33 -21.29
C ASP A 365 -0.66 15.64 -20.99
N LYS A 366 0.07 16.77 -21.04
CA LYS A 366 -0.49 18.09 -20.70
C LYS A 366 -1.70 18.51 -21.54
N SER A 367 -1.90 17.89 -22.72
CA SER A 367 -3.02 18.17 -23.62
C SER A 367 -4.32 17.45 -23.22
N LYS A 368 -4.23 16.44 -22.35
CA LYS A 368 -5.36 15.65 -21.88
C LYS A 368 -5.87 16.11 -20.52
N ARG A 369 -7.16 15.89 -20.31
CA ARG A 369 -7.88 16.16 -19.07
C ARG A 369 -8.87 15.02 -18.82
N HIS A 370 -9.23 14.86 -17.55
CA HIS A 370 -10.09 13.79 -17.06
C HIS A 370 -11.11 14.34 -16.06
N PRO A 371 -12.23 13.63 -15.83
CA PRO A 371 -13.04 13.84 -14.66
C PRO A 371 -12.31 13.42 -13.38
N PRO A 372 -12.64 13.99 -12.21
CA PRO A 372 -12.22 13.42 -10.94
C PRO A 372 -12.87 12.05 -10.75
N VAL A 373 -12.19 11.19 -10.01
CA VAL A 373 -12.65 9.83 -9.70
C VAL A 373 -12.71 9.65 -8.19
N MET A 374 -13.72 8.94 -7.73
CA MET A 374 -13.83 8.48 -6.34
C MET A 374 -13.94 6.97 -6.29
N LEU A 375 -13.36 6.36 -5.27
CA LEU A 375 -13.50 4.94 -4.98
C LEU A 375 -14.81 4.68 -4.22
N THR A 376 -15.25 3.42 -4.17
CA THR A 376 -16.40 3.05 -3.33
C THR A 376 -16.15 3.43 -1.87
N THR A 377 -14.92 3.26 -1.39
CA THR A 377 -14.48 3.63 -0.04
C THR A 377 -14.44 5.13 0.20
N ASP A 378 -14.28 5.96 -0.83
CA ASP A 378 -14.33 7.42 -0.69
C ASP A 378 -15.76 7.90 -0.50
N LEU A 379 -16.71 7.32 -1.26
CA LEU A 379 -18.13 7.62 -1.10
C LEU A 379 -18.64 7.21 0.30
N SER A 380 -18.02 6.24 0.96
CA SER A 380 -18.32 5.90 2.35
C SER A 380 -18.21 7.11 3.27
N LEU A 381 -17.24 8.01 3.03
CA LEU A 381 -17.03 9.19 3.88
C LEU A 381 -18.17 10.21 3.78
N ARG A 382 -18.95 10.17 2.68
CA ARG A 382 -20.13 11.02 2.47
C ARG A 382 -21.44 10.30 2.79
N MET A 383 -21.50 8.98 2.67
CA MET A 383 -22.76 8.23 2.74
C MET A 383 -23.01 7.57 4.09
N ASP A 384 -21.97 7.34 4.89
CA ASP A 384 -22.11 6.78 6.23
C ASP A 384 -22.56 7.84 7.25
N PRO A 385 -23.55 7.55 8.11
CA PRO A 385 -24.11 8.54 9.04
C PRO A 385 -23.15 9.02 10.14
N ILE A 386 -22.02 8.34 10.38
CA ILE A 386 -20.99 8.73 11.33
C ILE A 386 -19.90 9.54 10.60
N TYR A 387 -19.45 9.08 9.43
CA TYR A 387 -18.41 9.78 8.68
C TYR A 387 -18.89 11.06 8.01
N GLU A 388 -20.13 11.11 7.52
CA GLU A 388 -20.68 12.27 6.82
C GLU A 388 -20.57 13.58 7.62
N PRO A 389 -20.99 13.66 8.91
CA PRO A 389 -20.90 14.90 9.66
C PRO A 389 -19.43 15.31 9.93
N ILE A 390 -18.51 14.35 10.07
CA ILE A 390 -17.06 14.62 10.21
C ILE A 390 -16.52 15.19 8.89
N SER A 391 -16.79 14.52 7.78
CA SER A 391 -16.39 14.91 6.43
C SER A 391 -16.91 16.30 6.05
N ARG A 392 -18.19 16.59 6.35
CA ARG A 392 -18.79 17.90 6.12
C ARG A 392 -18.12 18.97 6.97
N ARG A 393 -17.86 18.68 8.25
CA ARG A 393 -17.15 19.60 9.14
C ARG A 393 -15.74 19.91 8.65
N PHE A 394 -14.99 18.91 8.18
CA PHE A 394 -13.67 19.09 7.58
C PHE A 394 -13.71 19.90 6.29
N ARG A 395 -14.72 19.68 5.44
CA ARG A 395 -14.95 20.51 4.25
C ARG A 395 -15.13 21.99 4.62
N GLU A 396 -15.94 22.27 5.63
CA GLU A 396 -16.28 23.63 6.09
C GLU A 396 -15.17 24.27 6.93
N ASN A 397 -14.29 23.46 7.54
CA ASN A 397 -13.23 23.90 8.44
C ASN A 397 -11.88 23.25 8.05
N PRO A 398 -11.21 23.71 6.96
CA PRO A 398 -10.01 23.07 6.44
C PRO A 398 -8.83 23.02 7.43
N GLN A 399 -8.75 23.98 8.36
CA GLN A 399 -7.72 23.96 9.40
C GLN A 399 -7.94 22.80 10.40
N GLU A 400 -9.20 22.49 10.73
CA GLU A 400 -9.50 21.35 11.59
C GLU A 400 -9.15 20.03 10.91
N PHE A 401 -9.43 19.93 9.61
CA PHE A 401 -9.01 18.80 8.79
C PHE A 401 -7.48 18.66 8.78
N ALA A 402 -6.75 19.76 8.53
CA ALA A 402 -5.30 19.75 8.53
C ALA A 402 -4.72 19.33 9.89
N ASP A 403 -5.28 19.84 11.00
CA ASP A 403 -4.83 19.49 12.36
C ASP A 403 -5.13 18.02 12.70
N ALA A 404 -6.28 17.50 12.29
CA ALA A 404 -6.64 16.10 12.49
C ALA A 404 -5.75 15.17 11.68
N PHE A 405 -5.51 15.50 10.40
CA PHE A 405 -4.63 14.71 9.54
C PHE A 405 -3.18 14.74 10.03
N ALA A 406 -2.68 15.89 10.47
CA ALA A 406 -1.31 16.01 10.97
C ALA A 406 -1.08 15.13 12.20
N LYS A 407 -2.08 15.02 13.08
CA LYS A 407 -2.04 14.18 14.28
C LYS A 407 -2.22 12.70 13.98
N ALA A 408 -3.13 12.35 13.08
CA ALA A 408 -3.39 10.94 12.73
C ALA A 408 -2.25 10.34 11.88
N TRP A 409 -1.58 11.15 11.07
CA TRP A 409 -0.42 10.75 10.27
C TRP A 409 0.84 10.52 11.12
N PHE A 410 1.00 11.29 12.20
CA PHE A 410 2.14 11.22 13.11
C PHE A 410 2.02 10.07 14.11
#